data_AF-A0AAW0HXI1-F1
#
_entry.id   AF-A0AAW0HXI1-F1
#
_cell.length_a   1.000
_cell.length_b   1.000
_cell.length_c   1.000
_cell.angle_alpha   90.00
_cell.angle_beta   90.00
_cell.angle_gamma   90.00
#
_symmetry.space_group_name_H-M   'P 1'
#
loop_
_entity.id
_entity.type
_entity.pdbx_description
1 polymer ?
#
loop_
_entity_poly.entity_id
_entity_poly.type
_entity_poly.pdbx_seq_one_letter_code
_entity_poly.pdbx_strand_id
1 'polypeptide(L)'
;MFLFLTSVLLEQVVALDAQNIVAVSCGEAHTLALNDKGQVYAWGLDSDGQLGLLGSEECIRVPRKVECSPLELEGMASWVIILPVMK
;
A
#
# COMPACT_ATOMS: atom_id res chain seq x y z
N MET A 1 -21.11 -19.12 -24.42
CA MET A 1 -20.02 -18.12 -24.36
C MET A 1 -19.95 -17.66 -22.91
N PHE A 2 -19.04 -18.26 -22.14
CA PHE A 2 -19.04 -18.19 -20.68
C PHE A 2 -18.62 -16.80 -20.18
N LEU A 3 -19.45 -16.25 -19.30
CA LEU A 3 -19.24 -15.06 -18.50
C LEU A 3 -18.04 -15.28 -17.57
N PHE A 4 -16.87 -14.73 -17.91
CA PHE A 4 -15.82 -14.46 -16.93
C PHE A 4 -16.10 -13.08 -16.31
N LEU A 5 -17.15 -13.00 -15.51
CA LEU A 5 -17.15 -12.04 -14.41
C LEU A 5 -16.17 -12.62 -13.40
N THR A 6 -14.92 -12.18 -13.43
CA THR A 6 -13.98 -12.41 -12.34
C THR A 6 -14.67 -11.89 -11.08
N SER A 7 -15.19 -12.80 -10.27
CA SER A 7 -15.62 -12.49 -8.91
C SER A 7 -14.36 -11.95 -8.22
N VAL A 8 -14.30 -10.64 -8.01
CA VAL A 8 -13.27 -10.01 -7.17
C VAL A 8 -13.63 -10.43 -5.76
N LEU A 9 -13.10 -11.56 -5.32
CA LEU A 9 -13.19 -11.95 -3.93
C LEU A 9 -12.31 -10.99 -3.14
N LEU A 10 -12.92 -10.28 -2.21
CA LEU A 10 -12.18 -9.47 -1.25
C LEU A 10 -11.41 -10.43 -0.36
N GLU A 11 -10.09 -10.42 -0.48
CA GLU A 11 -9.20 -11.17 0.41
C GLU A 11 -8.67 -10.23 1.49
N GLN A 12 -8.72 -10.68 2.75
CA GLN A 12 -8.11 -9.94 3.85
C GLN A 12 -6.59 -9.96 3.68
N VAL A 13 -5.97 -8.78 3.78
CA VAL A 13 -4.51 -8.67 3.85
C VAL A 13 -4.07 -9.02 5.26
N VAL A 14 -3.95 -10.33 5.54
CA VAL A 14 -3.65 -10.88 6.88
C VAL A 14 -2.37 -10.29 7.49
N ALA A 15 -1.41 -9.87 6.66
CA ALA A 15 -0.19 -9.20 7.11
C ALA A 15 -0.45 -7.88 7.87
N LEU A 16 -1.62 -7.26 7.69
CA LEU A 16 -2.02 -6.02 8.37
C LEU A 16 -3.05 -6.25 9.49
N ASP A 17 -3.39 -7.50 9.83
CA ASP A 17 -4.45 -7.82 10.82
C ASP A 17 -4.18 -7.20 12.21
N ALA A 18 -2.90 -7.08 12.59
CA ALA A 18 -2.49 -6.44 13.84
C ALA A 18 -2.40 -4.90 13.76
N GLN A 19 -2.74 -4.29 12.63
CA GLN A 19 -2.60 -2.86 12.38
C GLN A 19 -3.97 -2.19 12.26
N ASN A 20 -4.18 -1.11 13.01
CA ASN A 20 -5.37 -0.28 12.85
C ASN A 20 -5.14 0.71 11.71
N ILE A 21 -5.49 0.31 10.48
CA ILE A 21 -5.30 1.12 9.28
C ILE A 21 -6.34 2.25 9.24
N VAL A 22 -5.87 3.49 9.18
CA VAL A 22 -6.69 4.71 9.20
C VAL A 22 -6.78 5.38 7.84
N ALA A 23 -5.81 5.13 6.96
CA ALA A 23 -5.82 5.64 5.59
C ALA A 23 -5.13 4.67 4.65
N VAL A 24 -5.61 4.62 3.41
CA VAL A 24 -5.03 3.85 2.32
C VAL A 24 -4.88 4.74 1.10
N SER A 25 -3.83 4.51 0.34
CA SER A 25 -3.65 5.08 -0.99
C SER A 25 -3.22 4.00 -1.97
N CYS A 26 -3.69 4.12 -3.21
CA CYS A 26 -3.28 3.29 -4.31
C CYS A 26 -2.80 4.15 -5.48
N GLY A 27 -1.66 3.77 -6.04
CA GLY A 27 -1.22 4.20 -7.37
C GLY A 27 -1.61 3.17 -8.43
N GLU A 28 -1.00 3.26 -9.61
CA GLU A 28 -1.26 2.35 -10.75
C GLU A 28 -0.98 0.88 -10.41
N ALA A 29 0.11 0.60 -9.70
CA ALA A 29 0.53 -0.76 -9.38
C ALA A 29 1.08 -0.92 -7.95
N HIS A 30 0.95 0.10 -7.10
CA HIS A 30 1.39 0.07 -5.71
C HIS A 30 0.31 0.55 -4.75
N THR A 31 0.41 0.14 -3.49
CA THR A 31 -0.52 0.48 -2.42
C THR A 31 0.25 0.85 -1.17
N LEU A 32 -0.24 1.87 -0.48
CA LEU A 32 0.26 2.37 0.80
C LEU A 32 -0.86 2.31 1.84
N ALA A 33 -0.53 1.90 3.05
CA ALA A 33 -1.45 1.91 4.19
C ALA A 33 -0.79 2.61 5.39
N LEU A 34 -1.53 3.54 6.01
CA LEU A 34 -1.13 4.26 7.20
C LEU A 34 -1.92 3.74 8.39
N ASN A 35 -1.24 3.36 9.48
CA ASN A 35 -1.89 3.00 10.72
C ASN A 35 -2.04 4.20 11.68
N ASP A 36 -2.83 4.02 12.74
CA ASP A 36 -3.06 5.01 13.80
C ASP A 36 -1.81 5.41 14.60
N LYS A 37 -0.72 4.65 14.47
CA LYS A 37 0.59 4.92 15.07
C LYS A 37 1.51 5.74 14.16
N GLY A 38 1.05 6.14 12.97
CA GLY A 38 1.85 6.88 12.00
C GLY A 38 2.84 6.02 11.20
N GLN A 39 2.68 4.69 11.23
CA GLN A 39 3.53 3.75 10.48
C GLN A 39 2.95 3.51 9.10
N VAL A 40 3.82 3.54 8.08
CA VAL A 40 3.44 3.31 6.68
C VAL A 40 3.88 1.93 6.23
N TYR A 41 2.97 1.25 5.54
CA TYR A 41 3.17 -0.04 4.91
C TYR A 41 2.99 0.09 3.41
N ALA A 42 3.88 -0.50 2.62
CA ALA A 42 3.85 -0.46 1.18
C ALA A 42 3.95 -1.86 0.56
N TRP A 43 3.24 -2.07 -0.54
CA TRP A 43 3.34 -3.27 -1.37
C TRP A 43 2.90 -2.95 -2.81
N GLY A 44 3.19 -3.86 -3.74
CA GLY A 44 2.97 -3.71 -5.16
C GLY A 44 4.27 -3.55 -5.94
N LEU A 45 4.20 -2.95 -7.12
CA LEU A 45 5.33 -2.76 -8.02
C LEU A 45 6.34 -1.77 -7.43
N ASP A 46 7.61 -2.16 -7.45
CA ASP A 46 8.77 -1.39 -6.96
C ASP A 46 9.88 -1.30 -8.03
N SER A 47 9.51 -1.40 -9.31
CA SER A 47 10.47 -1.43 -10.43
C SER A 47 11.37 -0.19 -10.53
N ASP A 48 10.93 0.95 -9.96
CA ASP A 48 11.66 2.22 -9.95
C ASP A 48 12.22 2.56 -8.55
N GLY A 49 12.08 1.67 -7.56
CA GLY A 49 12.43 1.94 -6.17
C GLY A 49 11.49 2.93 -5.46
N GLN A 50 10.28 3.12 -6.00
CA GLN A 50 9.28 4.08 -5.51
C GLN A 50 8.77 3.75 -4.09
N LEU A 51 9.00 2.54 -3.58
CA LEU A 51 8.58 2.14 -2.24
C LEU A 51 9.63 2.48 -1.16
N GLY A 52 10.83 2.94 -1.53
CA GLY A 52 11.89 3.33 -0.59
C GLY A 52 12.43 2.17 0.25
N LEU A 53 12.31 0.93 -0.24
CA LEU A 53 12.72 -0.28 0.45
C LEU A 53 14.09 -0.76 -0.04
N LEU A 54 14.95 -1.17 0.90
CA LEU A 54 16.26 -1.75 0.57
C LEU A 54 16.08 -3.19 0.06
N GLY A 55 16.00 -3.39 -1.26
CA GLY A 55 15.97 -4.72 -1.87
C GLY A 55 15.66 -4.70 -3.38
N SER A 56 16.29 -5.58 -4.14
CA SER A 56 16.15 -5.69 -5.61
C SER A 56 14.89 -6.46 -6.05
N GLU A 57 13.78 -6.30 -5.34
CA GLU A 57 12.54 -7.01 -5.64
C GLU A 57 11.63 -6.09 -6.45
N GLU A 58 11.47 -6.35 -7.75
CA GLU A 58 10.63 -5.52 -8.64
C GLU A 58 9.16 -5.45 -8.21
N CYS A 59 8.68 -6.38 -7.38
CA CYS A 59 7.31 -6.40 -6.87
C CYS A 59 7.23 -7.00 -5.47
N ILE A 60 6.70 -6.24 -4.53
CA ILE A 60 6.52 -6.63 -3.15
C ILE A 60 5.08 -7.12 -2.97
N ARG A 61 4.90 -8.43 -2.80
CA ARG A 61 3.56 -9.05 -2.73
C ARG A 61 2.86 -8.91 -1.37
N VAL A 62 3.60 -8.55 -0.34
CA VAL A 62 3.11 -8.49 1.06
C VAL A 62 3.47 -7.13 1.65
N PRO A 63 2.54 -6.45 2.35
CA PRO A 63 2.83 -5.17 3.00
C PRO A 63 4.12 -5.19 3.81
N ARG A 64 5.06 -4.30 3.46
CA ARG A 64 6.30 -4.08 4.20
C ARG A 64 6.28 -2.71 4.84
N LYS A 65 6.75 -2.65 6.08
CA LYS A 65 6.93 -1.37 6.76
C LYS A 65 8.00 -0.57 6.01
N VAL A 66 7.64 0.65 5.60
CA VAL A 66 8.58 1.60 5.02
C VAL A 66 9.23 2.36 6.16
N GLU A 67 10.56 2.39 6.21
CA GLU A 67 11.31 3.25 7.12
C GLU A 67 11.45 4.64 6.49
N CYS A 68 10.33 5.34 6.30
CA CYS A 68 10.31 6.67 5.73
C CYS A 68 10.50 7.73 6.81
N SER A 69 11.29 8.76 6.50
CA SER A 69 11.30 9.99 7.29
C SER A 69 10.00 10.79 7.03
N PRO A 70 9.51 11.60 8.00
CA PRO A 70 8.28 12.39 7.81
C PRO A 70 8.29 13.31 6.57
N LEU A 71 9.48 13.68 6.08
CA LEU A 71 9.67 14.54 4.90
C LEU A 71 9.37 13.81 3.59
N GLU A 72 9.59 12.50 3.51
CA GLU A 72 9.31 11.70 2.31
C GLU A 72 7.80 11.45 2.14
N LEU A 73 7.06 11.40 3.25
CA LEU A 73 5.60 11.24 3.24
C LEU A 73 4.89 12.41 2.53
N GLU A 74 5.40 13.63 2.65
CA GLU A 74 4.83 14.79 1.96
C GLU A 74 5.07 14.74 0.45
N GLY A 75 6.22 14.21 0.02
CA GLY A 75 6.52 14.00 -1.39
C GLY A 75 5.62 12.93 -2.03
N MET A 76 5.36 11.84 -1.30
CA MET A 76 4.49 10.75 -1.75
C MET A 76 3.02 11.19 -1.84
N ALA A 77 2.57 12.10 -0.97
CA ALA A 77 1.19 12.61 -0.94
C ALA A 77 0.77 13.39 -2.20
N SER A 78 1.72 13.88 -3.00
CA SER A 78 1.45 14.76 -4.16
C SER A 78 0.68 14.05 -5.30
N TRP A 79 0.74 12.73 -5.39
CA TRP A 79 0.08 11.92 -6.43
C TRP A 79 -0.85 10.84 -5.87
N VAL A 80 -1.03 10.81 -4.56
CA VAL A 80 -1.65 9.73 -3.80
C VAL A 80 -3.09 10.11 -3.47
N ILE A 81 -4.06 9.36 -3.99
CA ILE A 81 -5.47 9.52 -3.60
C ILE A 81 -5.62 8.87 -2.22
N ILE A 82 -5.56 9.68 -1.16
CA ILE A 82 -5.82 9.24 0.20
C ILE A 82 -7.32 9.02 0.34
N LEU A 83 -7.74 7.76 0.40
CA LEU A 83 -9.12 7.43 0.75
C LEU A 83 -9.20 7.30 2.27
N PRO A 84 -9.96 8.17 2.97
CA PRO A 84 -10.24 7.94 4.37
C PRO A 84 -11.02 6.63 4.51
N VAL A 85 -10.56 5.74 5.37
CA VAL A 85 -11.32 4.53 5.70
C VAL A 85 -12.54 4.98 6.52
N MET A 86 -13.69 5.15 5.85
CA MET A 86 -14.94 5.46 6.54
C MET A 86 -15.35 4.25 7.39
N LYS A 87 -15.56 4.49 8.69
CA LYS A 87 -16.10 3.51 9.64
C LYS A 87 -17.59 3.30 9.43
#